data_AF-A0AAD9C536-F1
#
_entry.id   AF-A0AAD9C536-F1
#
_cell.length_a   1.000
_cell.length_b   1.000
_cell.length_c   1.000
_cell.angle_alpha   90.00
_cell.angle_beta   90.00
_cell.angle_gamma   90.00
#
_symmetry.space_group_name_H-M   'P 1'
#
loop_
_entity.id
_entity.type
_entity.pdbx_description
1 polymer ?
#
loop_
_entity_poly.entity_id
_entity_poly.type
_entity_poly.pdbx_seq_one_letter_code
_entity_poly.pdbx_strand_id
1 'polypeptide(L)'
;MAEEEEEVNYASVVFKAGHNPPPAAKRGEDTVYGEVKVQNERKNKDSAGHRCFQHLACCLGILCVILLGGIIGLCVYRVEELKTRNQELETKTNNLTQQIQDMTTNWNELNVSRAQWSIDSYCLGNTDKKCQPCQRGWGLTQPSCYGINNPPSSGWKTWAEAQEDCSGKNSNLSVVLNLEVNPLI
;
A
#
# COMPACT_ATOMS: atom_id res chain seq x y z
N MET A 1 20.99 23.10 -29.48
CA MET A 1 21.52 24.09 -30.44
C MET A 1 21.45 25.45 -29.78
N ALA A 2 22.61 25.97 -29.41
CA ALA A 2 22.93 27.38 -29.24
C ALA A 2 24.42 27.43 -29.60
N GLU A 3 24.79 28.31 -30.52
CA GLU A 3 26.08 28.23 -31.23
C GLU A 3 27.19 28.95 -30.46
N GLU A 4 28.44 28.58 -30.74
CA GLU A 4 29.64 29.18 -30.15
C GLU A 4 29.98 30.49 -30.86
N GLU A 5 30.40 31.51 -30.11
CA GLU A 5 31.13 32.66 -30.68
C GLU A 5 32.60 32.58 -30.24
N GLU A 6 33.48 32.37 -31.22
CA GLU A 6 34.93 32.26 -31.05
C GLU A 6 35.57 33.67 -31.16
N GLU A 7 36.17 34.18 -30.07
CA GLU A 7 36.84 35.49 -30.09
C GLU A 7 38.16 35.47 -30.88
N VAL A 8 38.08 35.77 -32.17
CA VAL A 8 39.25 36.00 -33.04
C VAL A 8 39.94 37.33 -32.75
N ASN A 9 41.16 37.27 -32.20
CA ASN A 9 41.98 38.44 -31.89
C ASN A 9 42.88 38.85 -33.07
N TYR A 10 42.69 40.06 -33.60
CA TYR A 10 43.45 40.60 -34.73
C TYR A 10 44.45 41.68 -34.28
N ALA A 11 45.65 41.66 -34.85
CA ALA A 11 46.67 42.69 -34.66
C ALA A 11 46.88 43.47 -35.97
N SER A 12 46.82 44.81 -35.90
CA SER A 12 47.09 45.69 -37.04
C SER A 12 48.50 46.27 -36.96
N VAL A 13 49.18 46.37 -38.11
CA VAL A 13 50.52 46.97 -38.22
C VAL A 13 50.45 48.12 -39.20
N VAL A 14 50.80 49.34 -38.75
CA VAL A 14 50.77 50.55 -39.57
C VAL A 14 52.19 50.92 -39.98
N PHE A 15 52.45 50.89 -41.28
CA PHE A 15 53.66 51.45 -41.88
C PHE A 15 53.29 52.68 -42.71
N LYS A 16 54.04 53.78 -42.57
CA LYS A 16 53.98 54.94 -43.46
C LYS A 16 55.39 55.38 -43.85
N ALA A 17 55.70 55.27 -45.14
CA ALA A 17 56.87 55.88 -45.77
C ALA A 17 56.50 57.28 -46.30
N GLY A 18 57.48 58.19 -46.39
CA GLY A 18 57.23 59.62 -46.66
C GLY A 18 57.91 60.18 -47.92
N HIS A 19 58.01 61.51 -47.93
CA HIS A 19 58.83 62.45 -48.75
C HIS A 19 58.63 63.86 -48.10
N ASN A 20 59.47 64.90 -48.23
CA ASN A 20 60.74 65.11 -48.94
C ASN A 20 61.64 66.12 -48.14
N PRO A 21 62.82 66.61 -48.63
CA PRO A 21 63.96 67.01 -47.76
C PRO A 21 64.26 68.54 -47.68
N PRO A 22 65.41 69.01 -47.13
CA PRO A 22 66.00 68.86 -45.78
C PRO A 22 66.40 70.25 -45.16
N PRO A 23 67.13 70.36 -44.02
CA PRO A 23 68.61 70.41 -44.10
C PRO A 23 69.44 69.89 -42.89
N ALA A 24 70.73 69.63 -43.15
CA ALA A 24 71.91 69.69 -42.26
C ALA A 24 72.11 68.68 -41.09
N ALA A 25 72.86 67.61 -41.41
CA ALA A 25 73.96 66.94 -40.66
C ALA A 25 74.25 67.29 -39.17
N LYS A 26 74.67 66.35 -38.31
CA LYS A 26 75.79 65.39 -38.52
C LYS A 26 75.73 64.09 -37.69
N ARG A 27 76.21 63.01 -38.31
CA ARG A 27 77.10 61.94 -37.80
C ARG A 27 76.65 61.09 -36.60
N GLY A 28 76.45 59.79 -36.86
CA GLY A 28 76.38 58.73 -35.84
C GLY A 28 75.70 57.45 -36.34
N GLU A 29 76.38 56.66 -37.18
CA GLU A 29 75.94 55.28 -37.47
C GLU A 29 76.50 54.35 -36.39
N ASP A 30 75.61 53.69 -35.65
CA ASP A 30 75.89 52.45 -34.91
C ASP A 30 74.62 51.59 -34.97
N THR A 31 74.45 50.85 -36.07
CA THR A 31 73.31 49.94 -36.26
C THR A 31 73.50 48.64 -35.47
N VAL A 32 73.20 48.68 -34.17
CA VAL A 32 73.11 47.47 -33.34
C VAL A 32 71.81 46.72 -33.67
N TYR A 33 71.90 45.74 -34.54
CA TYR A 33 70.81 44.80 -34.80
C TYR A 33 70.60 43.88 -33.59
N GLY A 34 69.52 44.11 -32.83
CA GLY A 34 69.12 43.22 -31.74
C GLY A 34 68.41 41.97 -32.26
N GLU A 35 69.07 40.81 -32.18
CA GLU A 35 68.44 39.51 -32.39
C GLU A 35 67.47 39.22 -31.24
N VAL A 36 66.19 39.58 -31.41
CA VAL A 36 65.15 39.23 -30.43
C VAL A 36 64.77 37.76 -30.63
N LYS A 37 65.45 36.87 -29.91
CA LYS A 37 65.02 35.48 -29.72
C LYS A 37 63.62 35.48 -29.12
N VAL A 38 62.66 34.91 -29.85
CA VAL A 38 61.31 34.66 -29.34
C VAL A 38 61.42 33.61 -28.23
N GLN A 39 61.49 34.06 -26.97
CA GLN A 39 61.12 33.19 -25.87
C GLN A 39 59.61 32.97 -25.94
N ASN A 40 59.23 31.80 -26.43
CA ASN A 40 57.89 31.27 -26.24
C ASN A 40 57.74 30.87 -24.76
N GLU A 41 57.63 31.88 -23.88
CA GLU A 41 57.16 31.66 -22.52
C GLU A 41 55.71 31.18 -22.61
N ARG A 42 55.54 29.85 -22.61
CA ARG A 42 54.30 29.25 -22.12
C ARG A 42 54.16 29.69 -20.66
N LYS A 43 53.46 30.80 -20.43
CA LYS A 43 53.03 31.21 -19.10
C LYS A 43 51.97 30.25 -18.62
N ASN A 44 52.42 29.07 -18.20
CA ASN A 44 51.64 28.25 -17.29
C ASN A 44 51.36 29.12 -16.06
N LYS A 45 50.09 29.49 -15.88
CA LYS A 45 49.64 30.30 -14.75
C LYS A 45 48.89 29.46 -13.71
N ASP A 46 49.24 28.18 -13.62
CA ASP A 46 48.94 27.30 -12.49
C ASP A 46 49.53 27.85 -11.18
N SER A 47 48.67 28.35 -10.30
CA SER A 47 48.83 28.10 -8.84
C SER A 47 47.65 28.59 -8.01
N ALA A 48 46.97 29.67 -8.41
CA ALA A 48 45.98 30.33 -7.54
C ALA A 48 44.60 29.65 -7.55
N GLY A 49 44.07 29.29 -8.72
CA GLY A 49 42.72 28.71 -8.84
C GLY A 49 42.60 27.29 -8.27
N HIS A 50 43.65 26.47 -8.42
CA HIS A 50 43.66 25.06 -8.03
C HIS A 50 43.41 24.86 -6.53
N ARG A 51 44.08 25.68 -5.68
CA ARG A 51 43.90 25.62 -4.21
C ARG A 51 42.49 26.01 -3.77
N CYS A 52 41.89 27.02 -4.39
CA CYS A 52 40.55 27.50 -4.02
C CYS A 52 39.46 26.48 -4.37
N PHE A 53 39.52 25.92 -5.59
CA PHE A 53 38.58 24.88 -6.02
C PHE A 53 38.72 23.60 -5.20
N GLN A 54 39.95 23.21 -4.84
CA GLN A 54 40.22 22.05 -3.98
C GLN A 54 39.63 22.21 -2.57
N HIS A 55 39.78 23.38 -1.94
CA HIS A 55 39.14 23.65 -0.65
C HIS A 55 37.60 23.61 -0.73
N LEU A 56 37.01 24.19 -1.77
CA LEU A 56 35.56 24.13 -1.99
C LEU A 56 35.07 22.68 -2.18
N ALA A 57 35.77 21.87 -2.97
CA ALA A 57 35.45 20.45 -3.18
C ALA A 57 35.53 19.65 -1.87
N CYS A 58 36.55 19.88 -1.03
CA CYS A 58 36.64 19.24 0.29
C CYS A 58 35.46 19.62 1.20
N CYS A 59 35.10 20.91 1.27
CA CYS A 59 33.96 21.38 2.07
C CYS A 59 32.64 20.76 1.59
N LEU A 60 32.41 20.70 0.28
CA LEU A 60 31.22 20.07 -0.30
C LEU A 60 31.17 18.57 -0.01
N GLY A 61 32.30 17.85 -0.12
CA GLY A 61 32.39 16.44 0.22
C GLY A 61 32.03 16.16 1.69
N ILE A 62 32.56 16.97 2.62
CA ILE A 62 32.25 16.88 4.05
C ILE A 62 30.76 17.15 4.31
N LEU A 63 30.18 18.18 3.68
CA LEU A 63 28.74 18.47 3.78
C LEU A 63 27.88 17.31 3.26
N CYS A 64 28.24 16.71 2.12
CA CYS A 64 27.55 15.52 1.60
C CYS A 64 27.62 14.35 2.58
N VAL A 65 28.76 14.07 3.19
CA VAL A 65 28.90 12.99 4.20
C VAL A 65 28.05 13.27 5.44
N ILE A 66 28.01 14.51 5.93
CA ILE A 66 27.17 14.90 7.08
C ILE A 66 25.68 14.74 6.75
N LEU A 67 25.25 15.22 5.58
CA LEU A 67 23.85 15.10 5.14
C LEU A 67 23.44 13.64 4.96
N LEU A 68 24.27 12.82 4.31
CA LEU A 68 24.00 11.39 4.16
C LEU A 68 23.97 10.66 5.51
N GLY A 69 24.90 10.97 6.43
CA GLY A 69 24.90 10.41 7.78
C GLY A 69 23.63 10.78 8.57
N GLY A 70 23.18 12.03 8.47
CA GLY A 70 21.93 12.49 9.09
C GLY A 70 20.69 11.81 8.50
N ILE A 71 20.62 11.65 7.18
CA ILE A 71 19.54 10.93 6.49
C ILE A 71 19.52 9.46 6.92
N ILE A 72 20.67 8.78 6.91
CA ILE A 72 20.78 7.36 7.32
C ILE A 72 20.35 7.19 8.79
N GLY A 73 20.83 8.05 9.69
CA GLY A 73 20.44 8.02 11.10
C GLY A 73 18.94 8.22 11.31
N LEU A 74 18.33 9.18 10.60
CA LEU A 74 16.88 9.40 10.63
C LEU A 74 16.12 8.19 10.06
N CYS A 75 16.57 7.60 8.95
CA CYS A 75 15.96 6.41 8.37
C CYS A 75 15.99 5.23 9.36
N VAL A 76 17.12 4.95 10.01
CA VAL A 76 17.24 3.88 11.02
C VAL A 76 16.30 4.12 12.19
N TYR A 77 16.33 5.32 12.79
CA TYR A 77 15.45 5.68 13.90
C TYR A 77 13.97 5.46 13.58
N ARG A 78 13.52 5.92 12.39
CA ARG A 78 12.13 5.77 11.95
C ARG A 78 11.76 4.32 11.67
N VAL A 79 12.68 3.51 11.12
CA VAL A 79 12.44 2.07 10.92
C VAL A 79 12.30 1.32 12.24
N GLU A 80 13.12 1.64 13.26
CA GLU A 80 13.00 1.04 14.59
C GLU A 80 11.67 1.43 15.27
N GLU A 81 11.30 2.72 15.22
CA GLU A 81 10.03 3.22 15.74
C GLU A 81 8.83 2.52 15.07
N LEU A 82 8.80 2.46 13.73
CA LEU A 82 7.76 1.77 12.97
C LEU A 82 7.70 0.26 13.30
N LYS A 83 8.86 -0.39 13.47
CA LYS A 83 8.93 -1.81 13.85
C LYS A 83 8.31 -2.04 15.23
N THR A 84 8.65 -1.22 16.23
CA THR A 84 8.06 -1.29 17.57
C THR A 84 6.55 -1.06 17.53
N ARG A 85 6.09 -0.06 16.76
CA ARG A 85 4.66 0.25 16.60
C ARG A 85 3.88 -0.87 15.92
N ASN A 86 4.48 -1.53 14.92
CA ASN A 86 3.88 -2.71 14.28
C ASN A 86 3.77 -3.89 15.25
N GLN A 87 4.82 -4.18 16.03
CA GLN A 87 4.79 -5.24 17.06
C GLN A 87 3.71 -4.98 18.14
N GLU A 88 3.55 -3.73 18.58
CA GLU A 88 2.43 -3.36 19.45
C GLU A 88 1.07 -3.59 18.79
N LEU A 89 0.92 -3.24 17.50
CA LEU A 89 -0.33 -3.40 16.75
C LEU A 89 -0.70 -4.87 16.55
N GLU A 90 0.27 -5.70 16.17
CA GLU A 90 0.12 -7.16 16.05
C GLU A 90 -0.30 -7.76 17.39
N THR A 91 0.37 -7.38 18.49
CA THR A 91 0.03 -7.85 19.84
C THR A 91 -1.41 -7.48 20.23
N LYS A 92 -1.81 -6.22 19.99
CA LYS A 92 -3.17 -5.72 20.26
C LYS A 92 -4.21 -6.43 19.39
N THR A 93 -3.92 -6.66 18.11
CA THR A 93 -4.79 -7.36 17.16
C THR A 93 -5.00 -8.81 17.56
N ASN A 94 -3.92 -9.53 17.89
CA ASN A 94 -3.96 -10.92 18.32
C ASN A 94 -4.76 -11.06 19.63
N ASN A 95 -4.52 -10.18 20.61
CA ASN A 95 -5.25 -10.17 21.87
C ASN A 95 -6.77 -9.92 21.66
N LEU A 96 -7.13 -8.94 20.84
CA LEU A 96 -8.54 -8.64 20.54
C LEU A 96 -9.21 -9.79 19.76
N THR A 97 -8.50 -10.40 18.81
CA THR A 97 -8.98 -11.59 18.07
C THR A 97 -9.24 -12.75 19.04
N GLN A 98 -8.35 -12.99 19.99
CA GLN A 98 -8.53 -14.02 21.02
C GLN A 98 -9.75 -13.73 21.91
N GLN A 99 -9.94 -12.48 22.35
CA GLN A 99 -11.14 -12.09 23.11
C GLN A 99 -12.45 -12.31 22.33
N ILE A 100 -12.45 -12.00 21.03
CA ILE A 100 -13.62 -12.23 20.15
C ILE A 100 -13.90 -13.73 20.00
N GLN A 101 -12.87 -14.56 19.81
CA GLN A 101 -13.01 -16.01 19.69
C GLN A 101 -13.52 -16.64 21.00
N ASP A 102 -12.95 -16.25 22.14
CA ASP A 102 -13.39 -16.69 23.46
C ASP A 102 -14.85 -16.29 23.74
N MET A 103 -15.22 -15.03 23.52
CA MET A 103 -16.60 -14.56 23.67
C MET A 103 -17.58 -15.31 22.75
N THR A 104 -17.20 -15.53 21.49
CA THR A 104 -18.02 -16.28 20.52
C THR A 104 -18.20 -17.74 20.96
N THR A 105 -17.15 -18.36 21.50
CA THR A 105 -17.18 -19.76 21.98
C THR A 105 -18.09 -19.88 23.20
N ASN A 106 -17.89 -19.06 24.23
CA ASN A 106 -18.74 -19.01 25.43
C ASN A 106 -20.21 -18.70 25.09
N TRP A 107 -20.48 -17.81 24.13
CA TRP A 107 -21.85 -17.50 23.69
C TRP A 107 -22.52 -18.68 22.97
N ASN A 108 -21.78 -19.39 22.11
CA ASN A 108 -22.25 -20.61 21.46
C ASN A 108 -22.53 -21.72 22.47
N GLU A 109 -21.61 -21.98 23.40
CA GLU A 109 -21.77 -22.99 24.46
C GLU A 109 -22.98 -22.69 25.36
N LEU A 110 -23.16 -21.43 25.77
CA LEU A 110 -24.30 -20.99 26.56
C LEU A 110 -25.63 -21.16 25.80
N ASN A 111 -25.66 -20.88 24.50
CA ASN A 111 -26.85 -21.06 23.68
C ASN A 111 -27.18 -22.53 23.40
N VAL A 112 -26.18 -23.37 23.14
CA VAL A 112 -26.36 -24.84 23.03
C VAL A 112 -26.88 -25.39 24.35
N SER A 113 -26.29 -24.99 25.48
CA SER A 113 -26.76 -25.37 26.80
C SER A 113 -28.20 -24.91 27.06
N ARG A 114 -28.54 -23.65 26.73
CA ARG A 114 -29.91 -23.13 26.86
C ARG A 114 -30.92 -23.90 25.99
N ALA A 115 -30.56 -24.23 24.75
CA ALA A 115 -31.39 -25.03 23.86
C ALA A 115 -31.61 -26.44 24.44
N GLN A 116 -30.55 -27.08 24.93
CA GLN A 116 -30.64 -28.38 25.61
C GLN A 116 -31.55 -28.31 26.84
N TRP A 117 -31.39 -27.31 27.73
CA TRP A 117 -32.27 -27.10 28.87
C TRP A 117 -33.75 -26.87 28.48
N SER A 118 -34.00 -26.20 27.34
CA SER A 118 -35.36 -26.04 26.82
C SER A 118 -35.97 -27.38 26.35
N ILE A 119 -35.16 -28.25 25.73
CA ILE A 119 -35.56 -29.59 25.32
C ILE A 119 -35.78 -30.48 26.55
N ASP A 120 -34.83 -30.48 27.50
CA ASP A 120 -34.89 -31.27 28.72
C ASP A 120 -36.08 -30.86 29.60
N SER A 121 -36.37 -29.57 29.74
CA SER A 121 -37.56 -29.09 30.47
C SER A 121 -38.87 -29.57 29.81
N TYR A 122 -38.93 -29.56 28.48
CA TYR A 122 -40.08 -30.05 27.71
C TYR A 122 -40.23 -31.59 27.79
N CYS A 123 -39.12 -32.33 27.72
CA CYS A 123 -39.10 -33.79 27.68
C CYS A 123 -39.19 -34.46 29.07
N LEU A 124 -38.57 -33.88 30.10
CA LEU A 124 -38.48 -34.46 31.45
C LEU A 124 -39.62 -33.99 32.38
N GLY A 125 -40.36 -32.94 32.00
CA GLY A 125 -41.44 -32.35 32.81
C GLY A 125 -42.68 -33.22 33.03
N ASN A 126 -42.70 -34.47 32.56
CA ASN A 126 -43.70 -35.49 32.88
C ASN A 126 -43.16 -36.89 32.54
N THR A 127 -43.02 -37.75 33.54
CA THR A 127 -42.53 -39.13 33.37
C THR A 127 -43.36 -40.00 32.43
N ASP A 128 -44.61 -39.62 32.16
CA ASP A 128 -45.54 -40.34 31.28
C ASP A 128 -45.54 -39.81 29.83
N LYS A 129 -44.89 -38.67 29.56
CA LYS A 129 -44.83 -38.06 28.23
C LYS A 129 -43.54 -38.45 27.53
N LYS A 130 -43.59 -39.51 26.73
CA LYS A 130 -42.55 -39.77 25.71
C LYS A 130 -42.41 -38.51 24.85
N CYS A 131 -41.22 -37.91 24.85
CA CYS A 131 -40.97 -36.69 24.10
C CYS A 131 -41.17 -36.97 22.61
N GLN A 132 -42.23 -36.39 22.02
CA GLN A 132 -42.53 -36.57 20.60
C GLN A 132 -41.84 -35.44 19.82
N PRO A 133 -41.04 -35.77 18.78
CA PRO A 133 -40.34 -34.75 17.99
C PRO A 133 -41.28 -33.87 17.15
N CYS A 134 -42.53 -34.30 16.99
CA CYS A 134 -43.55 -33.61 16.22
C CYS A 134 -44.75 -33.23 17.08
N GLN A 135 -45.44 -32.16 16.69
CA GLN A 135 -46.73 -31.77 17.27
C GLN A 135 -47.75 -32.91 17.15
N ARG A 136 -48.72 -32.97 18.07
CA ARG A 136 -49.75 -34.02 18.08
C ARG A 136 -50.52 -34.04 16.76
N GLY A 137 -50.53 -35.18 16.08
CA GLY A 137 -51.19 -35.36 14.78
C GLY A 137 -50.30 -35.14 13.55
N TRP A 138 -49.03 -34.80 13.74
CA TRP A 138 -48.03 -34.69 12.67
C TRP A 138 -47.23 -35.99 12.54
N GLY A 139 -46.94 -36.38 11.30
CA GLY A 139 -46.01 -37.47 10.99
C GLY A 139 -44.56 -37.02 11.12
N LEU A 140 -43.67 -37.96 11.42
CA LEU A 140 -42.23 -37.73 11.46
C LEU A 140 -41.59 -38.28 10.19
N THR A 141 -40.96 -37.42 9.40
CA THR A 141 -39.86 -37.78 8.51
C THR A 141 -38.57 -37.37 9.22
N GLN A 142 -37.45 -38.08 9.05
CA GLN A 142 -36.16 -37.51 9.47
C GLN A 142 -35.64 -36.64 8.32
N PRO A 143 -35.39 -35.32 8.49
CA PRO A 143 -35.30 -34.54 9.74
C PRO A 143 -36.50 -33.61 10.03
N SER A 144 -37.68 -33.81 9.43
CA SER A 144 -38.80 -32.85 9.47
C SER A 144 -40.17 -33.47 9.76
N CYS A 145 -40.99 -32.76 10.53
CA CYS A 145 -42.39 -33.12 10.75
C CYS A 145 -43.28 -32.68 9.60
N TYR A 146 -44.27 -33.49 9.24
CA TYR A 146 -45.25 -33.18 8.18
C TYR A 146 -46.69 -33.39 8.66
N GLY A 147 -47.61 -32.56 8.17
CA GLY A 147 -49.04 -32.65 8.46
C GLY A 147 -49.82 -32.81 7.17
N ILE A 148 -50.67 -33.83 7.09
CA ILE A 148 -51.57 -34.03 5.94
C ILE A 148 -52.89 -33.32 6.24
N ASN A 149 -53.20 -32.28 5.48
CA ASN A 149 -54.50 -31.61 5.54
C ASN A 149 -55.38 -32.11 4.39
N ASN A 150 -56.29 -33.05 4.68
CA ASN A 150 -57.21 -33.64 3.70
C ASN A 150 -58.69 -33.41 4.10
N PRO A 151 -59.21 -32.17 3.94
CA PRO A 151 -60.60 -31.85 4.25
C PRO A 151 -61.57 -32.37 3.17
N PRO A 152 -62.88 -32.50 3.47
CA PRO A 152 -63.90 -32.74 2.46
C PRO A 152 -63.91 -31.62 1.40
N SER A 153 -64.49 -31.88 0.23
CA SER A 153 -64.44 -30.96 -0.92
C SER A 153 -64.95 -29.55 -0.66
N SER A 154 -65.87 -29.36 0.29
CA SER A 154 -66.37 -28.05 0.73
C SER A 154 -65.38 -27.26 1.59
N GLY A 155 -64.31 -27.89 2.09
CA GLY A 155 -63.24 -27.30 2.89
C GLY A 155 -61.90 -27.24 2.18
N TRP A 156 -61.86 -27.50 0.86
CA TRP A 156 -60.64 -27.35 0.06
C TRP A 156 -60.20 -25.89 0.01
N LYS A 157 -58.92 -25.66 0.28
CA LYS A 157 -58.27 -24.34 0.26
C LYS A 157 -57.61 -24.09 -1.08
N THR A 158 -57.56 -22.83 -1.50
CA THR A 158 -56.62 -22.40 -2.55
C THR A 158 -55.17 -22.55 -2.07
N TRP A 159 -54.22 -22.54 -3.00
CA TRP A 159 -52.79 -22.66 -2.68
C TRP A 159 -52.30 -21.59 -1.70
N ALA A 160 -52.77 -20.34 -1.85
CA ALA A 160 -52.42 -19.24 -0.94
C ALA A 160 -52.98 -19.45 0.48
N GLU A 161 -54.24 -19.85 0.60
CA GLU A 161 -54.88 -20.14 1.90
C GLU A 161 -54.30 -21.38 2.60
N ALA A 162 -53.70 -22.30 1.84
CA ALA A 162 -52.95 -23.45 2.36
C ALA A 162 -51.56 -23.03 2.84
N GLN A 163 -50.86 -22.17 2.11
CA GLN A 163 -49.58 -21.59 2.55
C GLN A 163 -49.74 -20.76 3.84
N GLU A 164 -50.82 -19.99 3.96
CA GLU A 164 -51.17 -19.26 5.18
C GLU A 164 -51.52 -20.20 6.34
N ASP A 165 -52.33 -21.23 6.12
CA ASP A 165 -52.69 -22.23 7.15
C ASP A 165 -51.45 -23.00 7.66
N CYS A 166 -50.51 -23.35 6.78
CA CYS A 166 -49.21 -23.91 7.19
C CYS A 166 -48.39 -22.92 8.03
N SER A 167 -48.30 -21.67 7.58
CA SER A 167 -47.51 -20.62 8.27
C SER A 167 -48.04 -20.35 9.68
N GLY A 168 -49.37 -20.31 9.84
CA GLY A 168 -50.04 -20.17 11.14
C GLY A 168 -49.86 -21.35 12.10
N LYS A 169 -49.34 -22.49 11.63
CA LYS A 169 -48.97 -23.66 12.46
C LYS A 169 -47.46 -23.76 12.72
N ASN A 170 -46.69 -22.70 12.45
CA ASN A 170 -45.23 -22.68 12.47
C ASN A 170 -44.60 -23.72 11.51
N SER A 171 -45.17 -23.85 10.32
CA SER A 171 -44.72 -24.78 9.28
C SER A 171 -44.71 -24.13 7.90
N ASN A 172 -44.17 -24.83 6.90
CA ASN A 172 -44.25 -24.41 5.50
C ASN A 172 -45.00 -25.47 4.68
N LEU A 173 -45.62 -25.04 3.58
CA LEU A 173 -46.19 -25.96 2.60
C LEU A 173 -45.06 -26.87 2.08
N SER A 174 -45.27 -28.19 2.11
CA SER A 174 -44.23 -29.15 1.75
C SER A 174 -43.88 -29.05 0.25
N VAL A 175 -42.59 -28.98 -0.04
CA VAL A 175 -42.06 -29.09 -1.40
C VAL A 175 -41.47 -30.50 -1.55
N VAL A 176 -42.13 -31.34 -2.34
CA VAL A 176 -41.60 -32.66 -2.68
C VAL A 176 -40.49 -32.47 -3.72
N LEU A 177 -39.25 -32.43 -3.23
CA LEU A 177 -38.06 -32.53 -4.07
C LEU A 177 -37.95 -34.00 -4.52
N ASN A 178 -38.25 -34.27 -5.79
CA ASN A 178 -38.20 -35.62 -6.38
C ASN A 178 -36.76 -36.13 -6.51
N LEU A 179 -36.19 -36.56 -5.39
CA LEU A 179 -35.06 -37.47 -5.33
C LEU A 179 -35.43 -38.60 -4.35
N GLU A 180 -35.62 -39.78 -4.93
CA GLU A 180 -36.13 -41.01 -4.30
C GLU A 180 -37.63 -41.00 -3.95
N VAL A 181 -38.32 -42.07 -4.37
CA VAL A 181 -39.76 -42.25 -4.20
C VAL A 181 -40.05 -42.56 -2.73
N ASN A 182 -40.52 -41.57 -1.98
CA ASN A 182 -41.01 -41.77 -0.62
C ASN A 182 -42.43 -42.37 -0.68
N PRO A 183 -42.68 -43.64 -0.25
CA PRO A 183 -43.95 -44.34 -0.47
C PRO A 183 -45.08 -43.90 0.48
N LEU A 184 -45.05 -42.67 0.99
CA LEU A 184 -45.91 -42.17 2.09
C LEU A 184 -46.47 -40.75 1.85
N ILE A 185 -46.36 -40.23 0.63
CA ILE A 185 -47.01 -38.98 0.17
C ILE A 185 -47.75 -39.27 -1.14
#